data_AF-A0A7Y3XGV3-F1
#
_entry.id   AF-A0A7Y3XGV3-F1
#
_cell.length_a   1.000
_cell.length_b   1.000
_cell.length_c   1.000
_cell.angle_alpha   90.00
_cell.angle_beta   90.00
_cell.angle_gamma   90.00
#
_symmetry.space_group_name_H-M   'P 1'
#
loop_
_entity.id
_entity.type
_entity.pdbx_description
1 polymer ?
#
loop_
_entity_poly.entity_id
_entity_poly.type
_entity_poly.pdbx_seq_one_letter_code
_entity_poly.pdbx_strand_id
1 'polypeptide(L)'
;MATGTDHYTLQVEISLYFIPPMTEAGRGIGLLQHFRLPFVPVHGMILTGGAFNTSPSPEGYMLRDVTWDVDREMFLATSSLHMYGEPLGLVPEEIAEWYARGWRLGHNVDWYEEATPEPDEVIEDEGCTEDDIVRDDIEVMHTWERRRRPRDYNLGFRALIRTMAESYNNLSVAYAMKETGRCLSEDHSLKAAPEKAQRQWNEAIEAYLSMTWDEQDKWRCRICRTYPRLDTLAKAMARGQ
;
A
#
# COMPACT_ATOMS: atom_id res chain seq x y z
N MET A 1 -19.04 12.21 -43.67
CA MET A 1 -18.98 12.69 -42.27
C MET A 1 -18.76 11.47 -41.41
N ALA A 2 -17.51 11.19 -41.04
CA ALA A 2 -17.19 10.08 -40.15
C ALA A 2 -17.50 10.55 -38.73
N THR A 3 -18.57 10.03 -38.12
CA THR A 3 -18.84 10.15 -36.69
C THR A 3 -18.05 9.08 -35.95
N GLY A 4 -16.73 9.07 -36.14
CA GLY A 4 -15.82 8.32 -35.29
C GLY A 4 -15.66 9.12 -34.02
N THR A 5 -16.31 8.72 -32.94
CA THR A 5 -16.02 9.30 -31.63
C THR A 5 -14.64 8.78 -31.25
N ASP A 6 -13.59 9.53 -31.58
CA ASP A 6 -12.23 9.18 -31.19
C ASP A 6 -12.16 9.26 -29.67
N HIS A 7 -11.95 8.11 -29.03
CA HIS A 7 -11.76 8.03 -27.58
C HIS A 7 -10.26 8.01 -27.29
N TYR A 8 -9.85 8.77 -26.29
CA TYR A 8 -8.50 8.77 -25.77
C TYR A 8 -8.43 7.80 -24.59
N THR A 9 -7.45 6.89 -24.62
CA THR A 9 -7.20 6.00 -23.49
C THR A 9 -6.33 6.72 -22.48
N LEU A 10 -6.74 6.72 -21.21
CA LEU A 10 -6.00 7.27 -20.08
C LEU A 10 -5.77 6.14 -19.06
N GLN A 11 -4.52 5.88 -18.69
CA GLN A 11 -4.18 5.10 -17.50
C GLN A 11 -3.89 6.08 -16.35
N VAL A 12 -4.61 5.92 -15.24
CA VAL A 12 -4.38 6.70 -14.01
C VAL A 12 -3.70 5.81 -12.99
N GLU A 13 -2.62 6.30 -12.40
CA GLU A 13 -1.99 5.74 -11.21
C GLU A 13 -2.34 6.60 -9.99
N ILE A 14 -2.94 6.00 -8.97
CA ILE A 14 -3.12 6.62 -7.66
C ILE A 14 -2.11 6.00 -6.70
N SER A 15 -1.23 6.82 -6.13
CA SER A 15 -0.33 6.41 -5.05
C SER A 15 -1.00 6.61 -3.69
N LEU A 16 -1.28 5.53 -2.98
CA LEU A 16 -1.82 5.57 -1.61
C LEU A 16 -0.69 5.60 -0.58
N TYR A 17 -0.84 6.44 0.44
CA TYR A 17 0.09 6.59 1.55
C TYR A 17 -0.63 6.46 2.88
N PHE A 18 -0.26 5.46 3.69
CA PHE A 18 -0.73 5.31 5.06
C PHE A 18 0.34 5.89 6.00
N ILE A 19 0.10 7.08 6.53
CA ILE A 19 1.11 7.88 7.24
C ILE A 19 0.68 8.04 8.71
N PRO A 20 1.44 7.46 9.66
CA PRO A 20 2.49 6.44 9.49
C PRO A 20 1.90 5.05 9.13
N PRO A 21 2.72 4.02 8.80
CA PRO A 21 4.18 3.91 8.86
C PRO A 21 4.94 4.41 7.63
N MET A 22 4.25 4.74 6.55
CA MET A 22 4.88 5.23 5.32
C MET A 22 5.28 6.71 5.45
N THR A 23 6.06 7.20 4.48
CA THR A 23 6.35 8.62 4.31
C THR A 23 5.91 9.08 2.92
N GLU A 24 5.64 10.39 2.80
CA GLU A 24 5.26 11.05 1.54
C GLU A 24 6.42 11.09 0.54
N ALA A 25 7.66 11.04 1.02
CA ALA A 25 8.85 11.11 0.19
C ALA A 25 9.16 9.79 -0.53
N GLY A 26 8.57 8.67 -0.08
CA GLY A 26 8.74 7.35 -0.71
C GLY A 26 7.72 7.09 -1.81
N ARG A 27 7.83 5.91 -2.44
CA ARG A 27 6.81 5.41 -3.37
C ARG A 27 5.64 4.84 -2.56
N GLY A 28 4.42 5.29 -2.89
CA GLY A 28 3.18 4.82 -2.27
C GLY A 28 2.78 3.44 -2.78
N ILE A 29 1.60 2.97 -2.35
CA ILE A 29 0.95 1.79 -2.91
C ILE A 29 0.25 2.22 -4.20
N GLY A 30 0.76 1.77 -5.35
CA GLY A 30 0.21 2.15 -6.65
C GLY A 30 -1.06 1.40 -7.01
N LEU A 31 -2.09 2.14 -7.43
CA LEU A 31 -3.33 1.62 -7.99
C LEU A 31 -3.51 2.14 -9.42
N LEU A 32 -3.66 1.23 -10.38
CA LEU A 32 -3.84 1.52 -11.80
C LEU A 32 -5.27 1.26 -12.25
N GLN A 33 -5.81 2.18 -13.04
CA GLN A 33 -7.06 1.99 -13.78
C GLN A 33 -7.04 2.68 -15.14
N HIS A 34 -7.78 2.09 -16.09
CA HIS A 34 -7.93 2.60 -17.45
C HIS A 34 -9.27 3.28 -17.64
N PHE A 35 -9.25 4.42 -18.34
CA PHE A 35 -10.42 5.19 -18.70
C PHE A 35 -10.41 5.47 -20.20
N ARG A 36 -11.59 5.57 -20.78
CA ARG A 36 -11.80 6.06 -22.15
C ARG A 36 -12.48 7.40 -22.07
N LEU A 37 -11.82 8.43 -22.56
CA LEU A 37 -12.28 9.81 -22.50
C LEU A 37 -12.67 10.29 -23.90
N PRO A 38 -13.76 11.05 -24.05
CA PRO A 38 -14.13 11.66 -25.33
C PRO A 38 -13.33 12.94 -25.65
N PHE A 39 -12.31 13.24 -24.85
CA PHE A 39 -11.44 14.41 -24.98
C PHE A 39 -10.03 14.07 -24.48
N VAL A 40 -9.04 14.86 -24.91
CA VAL A 40 -7.65 14.74 -24.47
C VAL A 40 -7.56 15.10 -22.98
N PRO A 41 -7.03 14.23 -22.11
CA PRO A 41 -6.84 14.56 -20.70
C PRO A 41 -5.78 15.65 -20.55
N VAL A 42 -5.96 16.54 -19.56
CA VAL A 42 -5.04 17.64 -19.28
C VAL A 42 -4.65 17.65 -17.81
N HIS A 43 -3.47 18.18 -17.51
CA HIS A 43 -3.01 18.40 -16.14
C HIS A 43 -3.99 19.29 -15.37
N GLY A 44 -4.28 18.94 -14.11
CA GLY A 44 -5.24 19.65 -13.26
C GLY A 44 -6.70 19.27 -13.50
N MET A 45 -6.99 18.41 -14.48
CA MET A 45 -8.34 17.89 -14.67
C MET A 45 -8.75 17.05 -13.47
N ILE A 46 -9.99 17.23 -13.03
CA ILE A 46 -10.56 16.50 -11.89
C ILE A 46 -11.47 15.39 -12.41
N LEU A 47 -11.22 14.17 -11.97
CA LEU A 47 -12.05 13.00 -12.23
C LEU A 47 -12.98 12.74 -11.05
N THR A 48 -14.29 12.77 -11.28
CA THR A 48 -15.33 12.59 -10.26
C THR A 48 -16.52 11.79 -10.79
N GLY A 49 -17.36 11.27 -9.90
CA GLY A 49 -18.62 10.60 -10.21
C GLY A 49 -18.60 9.08 -9.98
N GLY A 50 -19.73 8.43 -10.30
CA GLY A 50 -20.02 7.00 -10.07
C GLY A 50 -18.92 6.01 -10.45
N ALA A 51 -18.27 6.24 -11.60
CA ALA A 51 -17.18 5.39 -12.08
C ALA A 51 -15.87 5.54 -11.28
N PHE A 52 -15.78 6.63 -10.49
CA PHE A 52 -14.72 6.93 -9.53
C PHE A 52 -15.23 6.82 -8.08
N ASN A 53 -16.50 6.41 -7.85
CA ASN A 53 -17.17 6.42 -6.54
C ASN A 53 -16.48 5.43 -5.59
N THR A 54 -15.51 5.94 -4.86
CA THR A 54 -15.73 6.67 -3.60
C THR A 54 -14.46 7.46 -3.36
N SER A 55 -14.29 8.54 -4.11
CA SER A 55 -13.33 9.55 -3.66
C SER A 55 -13.70 9.92 -2.22
N PRO A 56 -12.77 9.80 -1.25
CA PRO A 56 -13.08 10.17 0.13
C PRO A 56 -13.51 11.64 0.23
N SER A 57 -13.17 12.45 -0.78
CA SER A 57 -13.67 13.81 -0.96
C SER A 57 -14.65 13.93 -2.14
N PRO A 58 -15.69 14.79 -2.02
CA PRO A 58 -16.58 15.14 -3.14
C PRO A 58 -15.84 15.85 -4.29
N GLU A 59 -14.60 16.30 -4.05
CA GLU A 59 -13.77 17.00 -5.02
C GLU A 59 -13.19 16.08 -6.10
N GLY A 60 -13.16 14.75 -5.89
CA GLY A 60 -12.61 13.79 -6.85
C GLY A 60 -11.08 13.77 -6.88
N TYR A 61 -10.51 13.19 -7.94
CA TYR A 61 -9.07 13.02 -8.12
C TYR A 61 -8.53 13.99 -9.15
N MET A 62 -7.64 14.89 -8.72
CA MET A 62 -6.91 15.76 -9.63
C MET A 62 -5.82 14.97 -10.35
N LEU A 63 -5.86 14.98 -11.67
CA LEU A 63 -4.80 14.42 -12.52
C LEU A 63 -3.57 15.31 -12.49
N ARG A 64 -2.44 14.69 -12.17
CA ARG A 64 -1.10 15.28 -12.22
C ARG A 64 -0.27 14.57 -13.29
N ASP A 65 0.81 15.22 -13.69
CA ASP A 65 1.83 14.69 -14.59
C ASP A 65 1.28 13.99 -15.84
N VAL A 66 0.25 14.60 -16.45
CA VAL A 66 -0.39 14.04 -17.64
C VAL A 66 0.61 14.02 -18.79
N THR A 67 0.94 12.83 -19.26
CA THR A 67 1.92 12.60 -20.33
C THR A 67 1.33 11.67 -21.39
N TRP A 68 1.83 11.77 -22.62
CA TRP A 68 1.51 10.84 -23.69
C TRP A 68 2.59 9.78 -23.77
N ASP A 69 2.22 8.53 -23.50
CA ASP A 69 3.07 7.36 -23.71
C ASP A 69 2.97 6.94 -25.17
N VAL A 70 4.03 7.24 -25.93
CA VAL A 70 4.10 6.97 -27.36
C VAL A 70 4.12 5.46 -27.64
N ASP A 71 4.76 4.67 -26.78
CA ASP A 71 4.92 3.23 -27.00
C ASP A 71 3.59 2.49 -26.79
N ARG A 72 2.78 2.96 -25.83
CA ARG A 72 1.48 2.37 -25.51
C ARG A 72 0.29 3.05 -26.18
N GLU A 73 0.55 4.12 -26.92
CA GLU A 73 -0.45 4.98 -27.55
C GLU A 73 -1.57 5.39 -26.57
N MET A 74 -1.19 5.85 -25.38
CA MET A 74 -2.15 6.24 -24.34
C MET A 74 -1.64 7.39 -23.47
N PHE A 75 -2.56 8.08 -22.81
CA PHE A 75 -2.20 9.05 -21.78
C PHE A 75 -1.93 8.34 -20.46
N LEU A 76 -0.92 8.81 -19.74
CA LEU A 76 -0.66 8.44 -18.36
C LEU A 76 -0.94 9.66 -17.48
N ALA A 77 -1.45 9.43 -16.28
CA ALA A 77 -1.58 10.46 -15.26
C ALA A 77 -1.34 9.87 -13.86
N THR A 78 -0.90 10.71 -12.94
CA THR A 78 -0.68 10.36 -11.54
C THR A 78 -1.63 11.12 -10.63
N SER A 79 -1.90 10.55 -9.47
CA SER A 79 -2.52 11.23 -8.33
C SER A 79 -2.02 10.59 -7.04
N SER A 80 -2.27 11.23 -5.90
CA SER A 80 -1.90 10.68 -4.60
C SER A 80 -3.02 10.85 -3.59
N LEU A 81 -3.14 9.87 -2.70
CA LEU A 81 -4.05 9.93 -1.56
C LEU A 81 -3.25 9.66 -0.29
N HIS A 82 -3.34 10.60 0.65
CA HIS A 82 -2.62 10.57 1.91
C HIS A 82 -3.60 10.32 3.04
N MET A 83 -3.45 9.19 3.71
CA MET A 83 -4.30 8.70 4.79
C MET A 83 -3.51 8.85 6.10
N TYR A 84 -3.79 9.93 6.83
CA TYR A 84 -3.10 10.26 8.08
C TYR A 84 -3.82 9.67 9.28
N GLY A 85 -3.10 8.91 10.11
CA GLY A 85 -3.64 8.33 11.34
C GLY A 85 -4.73 7.26 11.11
N GLU A 86 -4.89 6.79 9.87
CA GLU A 86 -5.82 5.71 9.58
C GLU A 86 -5.32 4.41 10.24
N PRO A 87 -6.22 3.65 10.90
CA PRO A 87 -5.84 2.40 11.54
C PRO A 87 -5.24 1.40 10.54
N LEU A 88 -4.05 0.88 10.82
CA LEU A 88 -3.36 -0.06 9.93
C LEU A 88 -4.13 -1.36 9.68
N GLY A 89 -5.06 -1.71 10.56
CA GLY A 89 -5.95 -2.85 10.38
C GLY A 89 -6.94 -2.71 9.23
N LEU A 90 -7.23 -1.48 8.80
CA LEU A 90 -8.15 -1.19 7.70
C LEU A 90 -7.44 -1.20 6.33
N VAL A 91 -6.11 -1.17 6.28
CA VAL A 91 -5.34 -1.15 5.04
C VAL A 91 -5.77 -2.27 4.07
N PRO A 92 -5.87 -3.55 4.50
CA PRO A 92 -6.27 -4.61 3.57
C PRO A 92 -7.69 -4.45 3.03
N GLU A 93 -8.62 -4.01 3.89
CA GLU A 93 -10.02 -3.76 3.51
C GLU A 93 -10.10 -2.61 2.49
N GLU A 94 -9.47 -1.47 2.79
CA GLU A 94 -9.40 -0.32 1.89
C GLU A 94 -8.90 -0.74 0.49
N ILE A 95 -7.79 -1.49 0.43
CA ILE A 95 -7.22 -1.96 -0.84
C ILE A 95 -8.13 -2.98 -1.53
N ALA A 96 -8.82 -3.84 -0.78
CA ALA A 96 -9.81 -4.77 -1.34
C ALA A 96 -10.99 -4.02 -1.97
N GLU A 97 -11.45 -2.93 -1.37
CA GLU A 97 -12.50 -2.09 -1.94
C GLU A 97 -12.05 -1.44 -3.26
N TRP A 98 -10.82 -0.92 -3.33
CA TRP A 98 -10.23 -0.43 -4.58
C TRP A 98 -10.22 -1.52 -5.66
N TYR A 99 -9.82 -2.74 -5.29
CA TYR A 99 -9.81 -3.88 -6.19
C TYR A 99 -11.23 -4.25 -6.69
N ALA A 100 -12.22 -4.26 -5.80
CA ALA A 100 -13.62 -4.52 -6.14
C ALA A 100 -14.18 -3.46 -7.12
N ARG A 101 -13.64 -2.24 -7.09
CA ARG A 101 -13.97 -1.14 -8.02
C ARG A 101 -13.26 -1.26 -9.38
N GLY A 102 -12.43 -2.28 -9.59
CA GLY A 102 -11.74 -2.55 -10.84
C GLY A 102 -10.32 -1.98 -10.94
N TRP A 103 -9.80 -1.38 -9.86
CA TRP A 103 -8.42 -0.95 -9.78
C TRP A 103 -7.49 -2.16 -9.64
N ARG A 104 -6.26 -2.01 -10.11
CA ARG A 104 -5.23 -3.05 -10.02
C ARG A 104 -4.02 -2.49 -9.30
N LEU A 105 -3.43 -3.27 -8.40
CA LEU A 105 -2.17 -2.88 -7.78
C LEU A 105 -1.04 -2.93 -8.81
N GLY A 106 -0.18 -1.92 -8.77
CA GLY A 106 0.95 -1.75 -9.68
C GLY A 106 1.23 -0.28 -9.95
N HIS A 107 2.27 -0.03 -10.73
CA HIS A 107 2.69 1.32 -11.10
C HIS A 107 2.98 1.40 -12.60
N ASN A 108 2.99 2.62 -13.13
CA ASN A 108 3.25 2.87 -14.54
C ASN A 108 4.62 2.35 -15.01
N VAL A 109 5.62 2.38 -14.12
CA VAL A 109 7.00 1.97 -14.41
C VAL A 109 7.17 0.46 -14.56
N ASP A 110 6.30 -0.34 -13.93
CA ASP A 110 6.40 -1.80 -13.90
C ASP A 110 6.30 -2.42 -15.31
N TRP A 111 5.70 -1.70 -16.26
CA TRP A 111 5.60 -2.09 -17.67
C TRP A 111 6.93 -2.06 -18.43
N TYR A 112 7.91 -1.30 -17.95
CA TYR A 112 9.24 -1.20 -18.55
C TYR A 112 10.28 -2.05 -17.79
N GLU A 113 9.91 -2.59 -16.64
CA GLU A 113 10.75 -3.49 -15.87
C GLU A 113 10.56 -4.93 -16.35
N GLU A 114 11.64 -5.72 -16.36
CA GLU A 114 11.52 -7.14 -16.69
C GLU A 114 10.65 -7.84 -15.64
N ALA A 115 9.69 -8.63 -16.12
CA ALA A 115 8.82 -9.42 -15.25
C ALA A 115 9.69 -10.33 -14.37
N THR A 116 9.79 -9.98 -13.09
CA THR A 116 10.51 -10.80 -12.13
C THR A 116 9.64 -12.01 -11.82
N PRO A 117 10.13 -13.25 -11.97
CA PRO A 117 9.32 -14.44 -11.70
C PRO A 117 8.79 -14.41 -10.28
N GLU A 118 7.48 -14.64 -10.14
CA GLU A 118 6.81 -14.61 -8.85
C GLU A 118 7.27 -15.81 -8.01
N PRO A 119 7.83 -15.58 -6.80
CA PRO A 119 8.17 -16.68 -5.91
C PRO A 119 6.90 -17.34 -5.38
N ASP A 120 6.95 -18.66 -5.17
CA ASP A 120 5.88 -19.38 -4.50
C ASP A 120 5.67 -18.82 -3.08
N GLU A 121 4.49 -18.24 -2.83
CA GLU A 121 4.17 -17.63 -1.54
C GLU A 121 3.91 -18.71 -0.47
N VAL A 122 4.83 -18.85 0.48
CA VAL A 122 4.62 -19.69 1.67
C VAL A 122 3.97 -18.83 2.74
N ILE A 123 2.65 -18.94 2.88
CA ILE A 123 1.89 -18.28 3.95
C ILE A 123 2.03 -19.12 5.22
N GLU A 124 2.98 -18.76 6.08
CA GLU A 124 3.09 -19.34 7.43
C GLU A 124 1.85 -19.00 8.26
N ASP A 125 1.19 -20.03 8.77
CA ASP A 125 -0.04 -19.94 9.55
C ASP A 125 0.26 -19.65 11.03
N GLU A 126 0.17 -18.39 11.42
CA GLU A 126 0.26 -17.98 12.83
C GLU A 126 -0.79 -16.91 13.16
N GLY A 127 -1.88 -17.31 13.81
CA GLY A 127 -2.87 -16.38 14.36
C GLY A 127 -3.82 -17.07 15.34
N CYS A 128 -4.49 -16.29 16.19
CA CYS A 128 -5.64 -16.77 16.94
C CYS A 128 -6.88 -16.79 16.03
N THR A 129 -7.77 -17.76 16.25
CA THR A 129 -9.09 -17.81 15.62
C THR A 129 -9.97 -16.68 16.15
N GLU A 130 -10.70 -16.04 15.25
CA GLU A 130 -11.56 -14.90 15.50
C GLU A 130 -12.73 -15.28 16.42
N ASP A 131 -12.68 -14.85 17.67
CA ASP A 131 -13.86 -14.68 18.51
C ASP A 131 -13.71 -13.30 19.19
N ASP A 132 -14.60 -12.37 18.82
CA ASP A 132 -14.88 -11.06 19.44
C ASP A 132 -13.80 -9.96 19.42
N ILE A 133 -13.37 -9.50 18.24
CA ILE A 133 -12.63 -8.23 18.12
C ILE A 133 -13.64 -7.08 18.04
N VAL A 134 -13.56 -6.11 18.95
CA VAL A 134 -14.39 -4.89 18.90
C VAL A 134 -13.73 -3.88 17.97
N ARG A 135 -14.52 -3.08 17.23
CA ARG A 135 -14.01 -2.03 16.32
C ARG A 135 -12.99 -1.10 16.98
N ASP A 136 -13.19 -0.78 18.26
CA ASP A 136 -12.30 0.06 19.06
C ASP A 136 -10.88 -0.54 19.22
N ASP A 137 -10.72 -1.85 19.06
CA ASP A 137 -9.42 -2.52 19.13
C ASP A 137 -8.58 -2.30 17.86
N ILE A 138 -9.22 -2.02 16.71
CA ILE A 138 -8.55 -1.88 15.41
C ILE A 138 -7.56 -0.71 15.43
N GLU A 139 -7.91 0.38 16.10
CA GLU A 139 -7.07 1.58 16.23
C GLU A 139 -5.74 1.28 16.92
N VAL A 140 -5.73 0.40 17.91
CA VAL A 140 -4.54 0.11 18.73
C VAL A 140 -3.85 -1.22 18.42
N MET A 141 -4.46 -2.05 17.56
CA MET A 141 -3.97 -3.39 17.25
C MET A 141 -2.55 -3.42 16.69
N HIS A 142 -2.15 -2.35 16.01
CA HIS A 142 -0.79 -2.17 15.50
C HIS A 142 0.28 -2.15 16.62
N THR A 143 -0.09 -1.82 17.85
CA THR A 143 0.80 -1.82 19.02
C THR A 143 0.87 -3.16 19.75
N TRP A 144 -0.07 -4.08 19.47
CA TRP A 144 -0.17 -5.37 20.14
C TRP A 144 0.93 -6.34 19.69
N GLU A 145 1.23 -7.32 20.55
CA GLU A 145 2.11 -8.43 20.18
C GLU A 145 1.48 -9.29 19.09
N ARG A 146 2.30 -9.80 18.16
CA ARG A 146 1.88 -10.64 17.02
C ARG A 146 0.86 -11.72 17.40
N ARG A 147 1.11 -12.43 18.51
CA ARG A 147 0.29 -13.57 18.98
C ARG A 147 -1.09 -13.17 19.50
N ARG A 148 -1.29 -11.89 19.83
CA ARG A 148 -2.58 -11.36 20.30
C ARG A 148 -3.45 -10.84 19.18
N ARG A 149 -2.92 -10.75 17.96
CA ARG A 149 -3.62 -10.19 16.81
C ARG A 149 -4.34 -11.29 16.03
N PRO A 150 -5.44 -10.94 15.36
CA PRO A 150 -6.11 -11.82 14.42
C PRO A 150 -5.15 -12.23 13.30
N ARG A 151 -5.39 -13.42 12.73
CA ARG A 151 -4.59 -13.95 11.62
C ARG A 151 -4.56 -12.97 10.44
N ASP A 152 -5.73 -12.48 10.03
CA ASP A 152 -5.86 -11.65 8.83
C ASP A 152 -5.18 -10.30 9.00
N TYR A 153 -5.24 -9.73 10.21
CA TYR A 153 -4.45 -8.55 10.56
C TYR A 153 -2.94 -8.83 10.42
N ASN A 154 -2.44 -9.96 10.96
CA ASN A 154 -1.02 -10.30 10.85
C ASN A 154 -0.58 -10.47 9.38
N LEU A 155 -1.44 -11.01 8.52
CA LEU A 155 -1.18 -11.11 7.09
C LEU A 155 -1.12 -9.73 6.44
N GLY A 156 -2.10 -8.87 6.70
CA GLY A 156 -2.11 -7.48 6.23
C GLY A 156 -0.90 -6.68 6.70
N PHE A 157 -0.52 -6.84 7.98
CA PHE A 157 0.66 -6.20 8.57
C PHE A 157 1.96 -6.64 7.90
N ARG A 158 2.10 -7.93 7.58
CA ARG A 158 3.26 -8.45 6.82
C ARG A 158 3.23 -7.95 5.38
N ALA A 159 2.08 -7.94 4.73
CA ALA A 159 1.95 -7.41 3.38
C ALA A 159 2.35 -5.94 3.31
N LEU A 160 1.94 -5.12 4.29
CA LEU A 160 2.35 -3.73 4.38
C LEU A 160 3.87 -3.58 4.54
N ILE A 161 4.51 -4.36 5.41
CA ILE A 161 5.98 -4.39 5.55
C ILE A 161 6.64 -4.73 4.21
N ARG A 162 6.12 -5.73 3.49
CA ARG A 162 6.63 -6.10 2.16
C ARG A 162 6.47 -4.95 1.17
N THR A 163 5.31 -4.32 1.13
CA THR A 163 5.06 -3.19 0.23
C THR A 163 6.00 -2.02 0.50
N MET A 164 6.24 -1.68 1.76
CA MET A 164 7.24 -0.67 2.15
C MET A 164 8.66 -1.05 1.70
N ALA A 165 9.03 -2.34 1.82
CA ALA A 165 10.31 -2.86 1.38
C ALA A 165 10.47 -2.82 -0.14
N GLU A 166 9.44 -3.19 -0.90
CA GLU A 166 9.41 -3.14 -2.37
C GLU A 166 9.49 -1.69 -2.88
N SER A 167 8.80 -0.77 -2.23
CA SER A 167 8.70 0.63 -2.64
C SER A 167 9.81 1.54 -2.08
N TYR A 168 10.77 0.97 -1.35
CA TYR A 168 11.83 1.71 -0.64
C TYR A 168 11.27 2.81 0.28
N ASN A 169 10.07 2.61 0.83
CA ASN A 169 9.37 3.59 1.65
C ASN A 169 9.58 3.30 3.14
N ASN A 170 10.32 4.18 3.82
CA ASN A 170 10.57 4.12 5.26
C ASN A 170 11.10 2.75 5.75
N LEU A 171 12.19 2.28 5.12
CA LEU A 171 12.73 0.94 5.33
C LEU A 171 13.13 0.65 6.79
N SER A 172 13.62 1.64 7.53
CA SER A 172 13.93 1.48 8.95
C SER A 172 12.69 1.14 9.76
N VAL A 173 11.56 1.82 9.53
CA VAL A 173 10.28 1.52 10.18
C VAL A 173 9.77 0.15 9.76
N ALA A 174 9.80 -0.20 8.47
CA ALA A 174 9.43 -1.55 8.02
C ALA A 174 10.29 -2.65 8.69
N TYR A 175 11.59 -2.41 8.87
CA TYR A 175 12.49 -3.29 9.60
C TYR A 175 12.08 -3.41 11.07
N ALA A 176 11.86 -2.30 11.77
CA ALA A 176 11.42 -2.30 13.17
C ALA A 176 10.06 -2.98 13.35
N MET A 177 9.13 -2.81 12.41
CA MET A 177 7.85 -3.52 12.40
C MET A 177 8.04 -5.03 12.30
N LYS A 178 8.96 -5.49 11.45
CA LYS A 178 9.29 -6.91 11.34
C LYS A 178 9.92 -7.46 12.61
N GLU A 179 10.89 -6.77 13.20
CA GLU A 179 11.63 -7.29 14.36
C GLU A 179 10.80 -7.30 15.63
N THR A 180 9.98 -6.27 15.84
CA THR A 180 9.18 -6.12 17.06
C THR A 180 7.78 -6.74 16.93
N GLY A 181 7.31 -6.93 15.70
CA GLY A 181 5.92 -7.29 15.41
C GLY A 181 4.91 -6.20 15.77
N ARG A 182 5.35 -4.96 16.04
CA ARG A 182 4.52 -3.80 16.42
C ARG A 182 4.75 -2.65 15.45
N CYS A 183 3.91 -1.62 15.47
CA CYS A 183 4.19 -0.35 14.83
C CYS A 183 4.10 0.73 15.91
N LEU A 184 5.21 1.41 16.23
CA LEU A 184 5.27 2.47 17.25
C LEU A 184 5.77 3.79 16.63
N SER A 185 5.45 4.00 15.36
CA SER A 185 5.92 5.09 14.51
C SER A 185 5.33 6.46 14.88
N GLU A 186 4.23 6.48 15.61
CA GLU A 186 3.57 7.69 16.06
C GLU A 186 4.04 8.07 17.47
N ASP A 187 4.30 9.36 17.72
CA ASP A 187 4.69 9.88 19.04
C ASP A 187 3.74 9.42 20.16
N HIS A 188 2.44 9.37 19.88
CA HIS A 188 1.44 8.91 20.84
C HIS A 188 1.55 7.40 21.09
N SER A 189 1.62 6.59 20.02
CA SER A 189 1.78 5.14 20.12
C SER A 189 3.07 4.74 20.85
N LEU A 190 4.17 5.47 20.61
CA LEU A 190 5.44 5.26 21.28
C LEU A 190 5.33 5.59 22.76
N LYS A 191 4.77 6.75 23.12
CA LYS A 191 4.58 7.16 24.53
C LYS A 191 3.65 6.23 25.31
N ALA A 192 2.62 5.69 24.66
CA ALA A 192 1.66 4.78 25.27
C ALA A 192 2.21 3.35 25.46
N ALA A 193 3.22 2.96 24.67
CA ALA A 193 3.80 1.63 24.75
C ALA A 193 4.64 1.43 26.03
N PRO A 194 4.76 0.19 26.55
CA PRO A 194 5.68 -0.09 27.65
C PRO A 194 7.12 0.27 27.29
N GLU A 195 7.89 0.78 28.25
CA GLU A 195 9.30 1.23 28.06
C GLU A 195 10.15 0.16 27.36
N LYS A 196 9.97 -1.12 27.72
CA LYS A 196 10.65 -2.24 27.07
C LYS A 196 10.35 -2.31 25.56
N ALA A 197 9.10 -2.10 25.16
CA ALA A 197 8.69 -2.12 23.75
C ALA A 197 9.24 -0.91 22.99
N GLN A 198 9.23 0.28 23.61
CA GLN A 198 9.84 1.49 23.04
C GLN A 198 11.34 1.30 22.78
N ARG A 199 12.06 0.75 23.77
CA ARG A 199 13.49 0.46 23.63
C ARG A 199 13.76 -0.55 22.50
N GLN A 200 13.02 -1.65 22.45
CA GLN A 200 13.16 -2.64 21.37
C GLN A 200 12.90 -2.05 19.98
N TRP A 201 11.92 -1.16 19.88
CA TRP A 201 11.62 -0.44 18.65
C TRP A 201 12.78 0.47 18.22
N ASN A 202 13.28 1.30 19.13
CA ASN A 202 14.40 2.19 18.85
C ASN A 202 15.69 1.42 18.51
N GLU A 203 16.00 0.35 19.25
CA GLU A 203 17.12 -0.55 18.97
C GLU A 203 17.01 -1.17 17.57
N ALA A 204 15.81 -1.55 17.13
CA ALA A 204 15.60 -2.09 15.79
C ALA A 204 15.80 -1.04 14.69
N ILE A 205 15.34 0.20 14.90
CA ILE A 205 15.58 1.33 13.99
C ILE A 205 17.09 1.60 13.89
N GLU A 206 17.79 1.72 15.02
CA GLU A 206 19.24 1.97 15.06
C GLU A 206 20.04 0.82 14.41
N ALA A 207 19.61 -0.42 14.65
CA ALA A 207 20.22 -1.59 14.03
C ALA A 207 20.13 -1.52 12.50
N TYR A 208 18.96 -1.17 11.94
CA TYR A 208 18.81 -1.00 10.49
C TYR A 208 19.70 0.12 9.94
N LEU A 209 19.74 1.28 10.62
CA LEU A 209 20.56 2.42 10.19
C LEU A 209 22.06 2.13 10.28
N SER A 210 22.47 1.16 11.10
CA SER A 210 23.84 0.72 11.23
C SER A 210 24.24 -0.37 10.23
N MET A 211 23.28 -0.94 9.49
CA MET A 211 23.55 -1.92 8.44
C MET A 211 24.23 -1.27 7.24
N THR A 212 25.11 -2.04 6.60
CA THR A 212 25.62 -1.73 5.26
C THR A 212 24.50 -1.81 4.22
N TRP A 213 24.70 -1.17 3.07
CA TRP A 213 23.73 -1.22 1.97
C TRP A 213 23.46 -2.65 1.49
N ASP A 214 24.49 -3.50 1.42
CA ASP A 214 24.35 -4.92 1.05
C ASP A 214 23.50 -5.71 2.04
N GLU A 215 23.60 -5.42 3.35
CA GLU A 215 22.79 -6.05 4.39
C GLU A 215 21.33 -5.59 4.30
N GLN A 216 21.10 -4.30 4.05
CA GLN A 216 19.77 -3.74 3.83
C GLN A 216 19.11 -4.37 2.60
N ASP A 217 19.82 -4.48 1.48
CA ASP A 217 19.28 -5.09 0.26
C ASP A 217 19.00 -6.59 0.43
N LYS A 218 19.89 -7.33 1.12
CA LYS A 218 19.64 -8.74 1.48
C LYS A 218 18.40 -8.91 2.34
N TRP A 219 18.22 -8.05 3.34
CA TRP A 219 17.02 -8.06 4.17
C TRP A 219 15.77 -7.78 3.32
N ARG A 220 15.80 -6.73 2.49
CA ARG A 220 14.71 -6.36 1.59
C ARG A 220 14.33 -7.52 0.66
N CYS A 221 15.30 -8.09 -0.05
CA CYS A 221 15.10 -9.25 -0.92
C CYS A 221 14.51 -10.45 -0.17
N ARG A 222 14.91 -10.68 1.08
CA ARG A 222 14.32 -11.73 1.92
C ARG A 222 12.87 -11.43 2.24
N ILE A 223 12.52 -10.21 2.66
CA ILE A 223 11.14 -9.81 2.94
C ILE A 223 10.26 -9.97 1.70
N CYS A 224 10.69 -9.48 0.54
CA CYS A 224 9.94 -9.59 -0.71
C CYS A 224 9.72 -11.05 -1.16
N ARG A 225 10.54 -12.00 -0.67
CA ARG A 225 10.37 -13.43 -0.98
C ARG A 225 9.47 -14.15 0.02
N THR A 226 9.43 -13.72 1.28
CA THR A 226 8.79 -14.51 2.36
C THR A 226 7.47 -13.93 2.84
N TYR A 227 7.19 -12.65 2.60
CA TYR A 227 5.96 -12.01 3.08
C TYR A 227 4.92 -12.01 1.96
N PRO A 228 3.61 -12.13 2.28
CA PRO A 228 2.57 -12.13 1.26
C PRO A 228 2.51 -10.78 0.54
N ARG A 229 2.15 -10.77 -0.75
CA ARG A 229 1.84 -9.51 -1.42
C ARG A 229 0.49 -8.97 -0.98
N LEU A 230 0.40 -7.65 -0.95
CA LEU A 230 -0.85 -6.96 -0.68
C LEU A 230 -1.92 -7.24 -1.74
N ASP A 231 -1.52 -7.46 -3.00
CA ASP A 231 -2.48 -7.75 -4.07
C ASP A 231 -3.10 -9.14 -3.97
N THR A 232 -2.31 -10.14 -3.56
CA THR A 232 -2.83 -11.48 -3.27
C THR A 232 -3.89 -11.43 -2.18
N LEU A 233 -3.62 -10.71 -1.08
CA LEU A 233 -4.58 -10.56 0.02
C LEU A 233 -5.84 -9.81 -0.40
N ALA A 234 -5.69 -8.65 -1.05
CA ALA A 234 -6.82 -7.85 -1.50
C ALA A 234 -7.71 -8.62 -2.49
N LYS A 235 -7.12 -9.38 -3.41
CA LYS A 235 -7.84 -10.27 -4.34
C LYS A 235 -8.61 -11.36 -3.62
N ALA A 236 -8.05 -11.94 -2.56
CA ALA A 236 -8.72 -12.98 -1.78
C ALA A 236 -9.91 -12.40 -1.01
N MET A 237 -9.73 -11.24 -0.36
CA MET A 237 -10.80 -10.54 0.37
C MET A 237 -11.94 -10.10 -0.54
N ALA A 238 -11.63 -9.51 -1.70
CA ALA A 238 -12.63 -9.05 -2.66
C ALA A 238 -13.49 -10.17 -3.29
N ARG A 239 -13.07 -11.44 -3.20
CA ARG A 239 -13.86 -12.59 -3.66
C ARG A 239 -14.79 -13.16 -2.58
N GLY A 240 -14.55 -12.82 -1.31
CA GLY A 240 -15.32 -13.29 -0.17
C GLY A 240 -16.52 -12.41 0.19
N GLN A 241 -16.61 -11.22 -0.41
CA GLN A 241 -17.73 -10.27 -0.28
C GLN A 241 -18.77 -10.50 -1.38
#